data_AF-A0A7W7SXH4-F1
#
_entry.id   AF-A0A7W7SXH4-F1
#
_cell.length_a   1.000
_cell.length_b   1.000
_cell.length_c   1.000
_cell.angle_alpha   90.00
_cell.angle_beta   90.00
_cell.angle_gamma   90.00
#
_symmetry.space_group_name_H-M   'P 1'
#
loop_
_entity.id
_entity.type
_entity.pdbx_description
1 polymer ?
#
loop_
_entity_poly.entity_id
_entity_poly.type
_entity_poly.pdbx_seq_one_letter_code
_entity_poly.pdbx_strand_id
1 'polypeptide(L)' 'MAKEVATMLYLLAVIGALTIAVLLWRAFGPDRVETAPTRFVAPDDDPEFLRKLGEQSRKKPDEE' A
#
# COMPACT_ATOMS: atom_id res chain seq x y z
N MET A 1 16.62 33.44 35.35
CA MET A 1 16.38 32.07 35.86
C MET A 1 14.98 31.55 35.57
N ALA A 2 13.91 31.86 36.33
CA ALA A 2 12.59 31.23 36.11
C ALA A 2 12.01 31.44 34.70
N LYS A 3 12.15 32.65 34.14
CA LYS A 3 11.71 32.97 32.77
C LYS A 3 12.49 32.21 31.70
N GLU A 4 13.80 32.02 31.89
CA GLU A 4 14.64 31.26 30.95
C GLU A 4 14.34 29.77 31.00
N VAL A 5 14.13 29.21 32.21
CA VAL A 5 13.72 27.81 32.39
C VAL A 5 12.36 27.56 31.72
N ALA A 6 11.39 28.47 31.93
CA ALA A 6 10.10 28.40 31.25
C ALA A 6 10.28 28.43 29.73
N THR A 7 11.07 29.36 29.18
CA THR A 7 11.37 29.44 27.75
C THR A 7 12.00 28.15 27.21
N MET A 8 12.96 27.55 27.92
CA MET A 8 13.58 26.29 27.51
C MET A 8 12.58 25.13 27.51
N LEU A 9 11.72 25.04 28.52
CA LEU A 9 10.66 24.03 28.58
C LEU A 9 9.64 24.20 27.44
N TYR A 10 9.25 25.44 27.13
CA TYR A 10 8.38 25.71 25.98
C TYR A 10 9.04 25.30 24.66
N LEU A 11 10.32 25.60 24.47
CA LEU A 11 11.06 25.19 23.26
C LEU A 11 11.09 23.65 23.13
N LEU A 12 11.42 22.94 24.20
CA LEU A 12 11.41 21.48 24.22
C LEU A 12 10.01 20.90 23.96
N ALA A 13 8.97 21.49 24.55
CA ALA A 13 7.60 21.08 24.34
C ALA A 13 7.15 21.29 22.89
N VAL A 14 7.51 22.42 22.27
CA VAL A 14 7.20 22.71 20.86
C VAL A 14 7.91 21.70 19.95
N ILE A 15 9.19 21.44 20.18
CA ILE A 15 9.95 20.46 19.40
C ILE A 15 9.34 19.07 19.56
N GLY A 16 9.03 18.64 20.79
CA GLY A 16 8.39 17.35 21.08
C GLY A 16 7.01 17.20 20.44
N ALA A 17 6.20 18.27 20.47
CA ALA A 17 4.89 18.26 19.83
C ALA A 17 5.01 18.14 18.30
N LEU A 18 5.97 18.84 17.68
CA LEU A 18 6.22 18.76 16.24
C LEU A 18 6.70 17.37 15.83
N THR A 19 7.61 16.75 16.57
CA THR A 19 8.06 15.37 16.27
C THR A 19 6.91 14.38 16.37
N ILE A 20 6.08 14.45 17.42
CA ILE A 20 4.90 13.58 17.55
C ILE A 20 3.93 13.81 16.37
N ALA A 21 3.64 15.06 16.01
CA ALA A 21 2.77 15.37 14.88
C ALA A 21 3.29 14.79 13.56
N VAL A 22 4.60 14.91 13.29
CA VAL A 22 5.24 14.32 12.11
C VAL A 22 5.18 12.79 12.12
N LEU A 23 5.41 12.16 13.28
CA LEU A 23 5.32 10.71 13.41
C LEU A 23 3.89 10.21 13.18
N LEU A 24 2.90 10.89 13.75
CA LEU A 24 1.49 10.59 13.55
C LEU A 24 1.08 10.77 12.08
N TRP A 25 1.54 11.84 11.42
CA TRP A 25 1.35 12.00 9.98
C TRP A 25 2.02 10.86 9.22
N ARG A 26 3.24 10.46 9.57
CA ARG A 26 3.92 9.41 8.82
C ARG A 26 3.27 8.03 8.98
N ALA A 27 2.71 7.77 10.17
CA ALA A 27 2.07 6.50 10.51
C ALA A 27 0.61 6.40 10.07
N PHE A 28 -0.15 7.49 10.16
CA PHE A 28 -1.61 7.52 9.90
C PHE A 28 -2.01 8.54 8.84
N GLY A 29 -1.06 9.30 8.30
CA GLY A 29 -1.33 10.16 7.16
C GLY A 29 -1.85 9.32 6.01
N PRO A 30 -2.59 9.94 5.07
CA PRO A 30 -3.23 9.24 3.98
C PRO A 30 -2.21 8.33 3.36
N ASP A 31 -2.44 7.02 3.47
CA ASP A 31 -1.62 6.01 2.82
C ASP A 31 -1.41 6.55 1.42
N ARG A 32 -0.14 6.77 1.07
CA ARG A 32 0.19 6.87 -0.35
C ARG A 32 -0.44 5.61 -0.87
N VAL A 33 -1.51 5.75 -1.66
CA VAL A 33 -2.13 4.66 -2.37
C VAL A 33 -0.96 4.09 -3.14
N GLU A 34 -0.28 3.11 -2.54
CA GLU A 34 0.73 2.31 -3.16
C GLU A 34 -0.12 1.63 -4.19
N THR A 35 -0.12 2.24 -5.39
CA THR A 35 -0.87 1.83 -6.57
C THR A 35 -0.82 0.34 -6.53
N ALA A 36 -1.95 -0.29 -6.15
CA ALA A 36 -1.96 -1.71 -5.83
C ALA A 36 -1.18 -2.38 -6.96
N PRO A 37 -0.10 -3.11 -6.66
CA PRO A 37 0.82 -3.56 -7.69
C PRO A 37 -0.06 -4.21 -8.74
N THR A 38 -0.10 -3.63 -9.95
CA THR A 38 -0.95 -4.12 -11.04
C THR A 38 -0.70 -5.61 -11.05
N ARG A 39 -1.68 -6.38 -10.57
CA ARG A 39 -1.46 -7.78 -10.21
C ARG A 39 -1.06 -8.42 -11.52
N PHE A 40 0.23 -8.70 -11.69
CA PHE A 40 0.75 -9.28 -12.89
C PHE A 40 0.33 -10.74 -12.81
N VAL A 41 -0.92 -10.99 -13.20
CA VAL A 41 -1.47 -12.34 -13.28
C VAL A 41 -0.63 -13.03 -14.35
N ALA A 42 0.04 -14.11 -13.97
CA ALA A 42 0.78 -14.90 -14.93
C ALA A 42 -0.19 -15.36 -16.04
N PRO A 43 0.21 -15.41 -17.31
CA PRO A 43 -0.68 -15.84 -18.39
C PRO A 43 -1.37 -17.19 -18.14
N ASP A 44 -0.74 -18.07 -17.36
CA ASP A 44 -1.27 -19.38 -16.97
C ASP A 44 -2.42 -19.30 -15.94
N ASP A 45 -2.49 -18.21 -15.17
CA ASP A 45 -3.51 -17.92 -14.15
C ASP A 45 -4.64 -17.01 -14.68
N ASP A 46 -4.64 -16.70 -15.99
CA ASP A 46 -5.71 -15.94 -16.62
C ASP A 46 -6.95 -16.83 -16.80
N PRO A 47 -8.09 -16.49 -16.17
CA PRO A 47 -9.33 -17.24 -16.34
C PRO A 47 -9.79 -17.31 -17.81
N GLU A 48 -9.46 -16.31 -18.64
CA GLU A 48 -9.77 -16.35 -20.07
C GLU A 48 -8.91 -17.38 -20.84
N PHE A 49 -7.65 -17.57 -20.44
CA PHE A 49 -6.77 -18.58 -21.05
C PHE A 49 -7.28 -20.00 -20.80
N LEU A 50 -7.62 -20.31 -19.55
CA LEU A 50 -8.18 -21.62 -19.16
C LEU A 50 -9.52 -21.89 -19.85
N ARG A 51 -10.36 -20.85 -20.02
CA ARG A 51 -11.64 -20.97 -20.74
C ARG A 51 -11.43 -21.35 -22.21
N LYS A 52 -10.49 -20.69 -22.89
CA LYS A 52 -10.12 -21.03 -24.28
C LYS A 52 -9.56 -22.45 -24.39
N LEU A 53 -8.73 -22.89 -23.43
CA LEU A 53 -8.19 -24.25 -23.41
C LEU A 53 -9.29 -25.31 -23.24
N GLY A 54 -10.27 -25.06 -22.36
CA GLY A 54 -11.45 -25.92 -22.19
C GLY A 54 -12.31 -26.01 -23.45
N GLU A 55 -12.51 -24.89 -24.16
CA GLU A 55 -13.24 -24.86 -25.43
C GLU A 55 -12.52 -25.61 -26.55
N GLN A 56 -11.18 -25.47 -26.65
CA GLN A 56 -10.37 -26.21 -27.62
C GLN A 56 -10.33 -27.71 -27.32
N SER A 57 -10.21 -28.10 -26.05
CA SER A 57 -10.25 -29.51 -25.64
C SER A 57 -11.61 -30.13 -25.91
N ARG A 58 -12.70 -29.37 -25.76
CA ARG A 58 -14.07 -29.82 -26.02
C ARG A 58 -14.44 -29.86 -27.52
N LYS A 59 -13.69 -29.15 -28.38
CA LYS A 59 -13.83 -29.20 -29.84
C LYS A 59 -13.07 -30.37 -30.49
N LYS A 60 -12.22 -31.06 -29.73
CA LYS A 60 -11.41 -32.20 -30.18
C LYS A 60 -11.96 -33.63 -29.90
N PRO A 61 -13.19 -33.87 -29.43
CA PRO A 61 -13.74 -35.21 -29.59
C PRO A 61 -14.28 -35.30 -31.04
N ASP A 62 -14.13 -36.46 -31.66
CA ASP A 62 -14.81 -36.85 -32.91
C ASP A 62 -14.03 -36.68 -34.23
N GLU A 63 -12.70 -36.85 -34.22
CA GLU A 63 -11.94 -37.30 -35.40
C GLU A 63 -11.11 -38.55 -35.08
N GLU A 64 -11.78 -39.65 -34.67
CA GLU A 64 -11.39 -41.05 -34.95
C GLU A 64 -12.54 -42.03 -34.63
#